data_AF-A0A1Z9Q5W5-F1
#
_entry.id   AF-A0A1Z9Q5W5-F1
#
_cell.length_a   1.000
_cell.length_b   1.000
_cell.length_c   1.000
_cell.angle_alpha   90.00
_cell.angle_beta   90.00
_cell.angle_gamma   90.00
#
_symmetry.space_group_name_H-M   'P 1'
#
loop_
_entity.id
_entity.type
_entity.pdbx_description
1 polymer ?
#
loop_
_entity_poly.entity_id
_entity_poly.type
_entity_poly.pdbx_seq_one_letter_code
_entity_poly.pdbx_strand_id
1 'polypeptide(L)'
;MPFRWTAFVLGLLLPGLGHFSVGERGRGGRILSGFLVLWFTGLVIGGLGSVRSWDPVYTNPAQGGKRNLWFIAQAGAGPIAFGFAALDAAVIRGSGPEDRIEITLHDQSTGSAYRHTAIGHNADFGTLFCALAGLMNFAVALDAGRRPVADRRGRDR
;
A
#
# COMPACT_ATOMS: atom_id res chain seq x y z
N MET A 1 1.55 -4.05 -30.89
CA MET A 1 2.82 -4.50 -30.25
C MET A 1 2.48 -5.50 -29.16
N PRO A 2 3.26 -6.58 -28.97
CA PRO A 2 2.98 -7.57 -27.93
C PRO A 2 3.19 -6.98 -26.53
N PHE A 3 2.27 -7.28 -25.61
CA PHE A 3 2.38 -6.86 -24.21
C PHE A 3 3.49 -7.63 -23.50
N ARG A 4 4.33 -6.92 -22.74
CA ARG A 4 5.49 -7.48 -22.04
C ARG A 4 5.11 -7.86 -20.61
N TRP A 5 4.62 -9.08 -20.46
CA TRP A 5 4.24 -9.64 -19.16
C TRP A 5 5.37 -9.62 -18.13
N THR A 6 6.62 -9.81 -18.55
CA THR A 6 7.77 -9.78 -17.63
C THR A 6 7.97 -8.39 -17.01
N ALA A 7 7.92 -7.31 -17.79
CA ALA A 7 8.06 -5.95 -17.30
C ALA A 7 6.88 -5.55 -16.39
N PHE A 8 5.67 -6.00 -16.73
CA PHE A 8 4.48 -5.81 -15.91
C PHE A 8 4.61 -6.50 -14.54
N VAL A 9 4.93 -7.79 -14.52
CA VAL A 9 5.08 -8.57 -13.28
C VAL A 9 6.21 -8.00 -12.42
N LEU A 10 7.34 -7.62 -13.00
CA LEU A 10 8.41 -6.96 -12.27
C LEU A 10 7.96 -5.63 -11.65
N GLY A 11 7.15 -4.84 -12.37
CA GLY A 11 6.55 -3.61 -11.83
C GLY A 11 5.57 -3.88 -10.68
N LEU A 12 4.81 -4.97 -10.73
CA LEU A 12 3.93 -5.37 -9.61
C LEU A 12 4.71 -5.79 -8.37
N LEU A 13 5.88 -6.42 -8.54
CA LEU A 13 6.71 -6.86 -7.41
C LEU A 13 7.38 -5.71 -6.68
N LEU A 14 7.90 -4.74 -7.42
CA LEU A 14 8.46 -3.53 -6.84
C LEU A 14 8.23 -2.34 -7.77
N PRO A 15 7.74 -1.21 -7.22
CA PRO A 15 7.59 0.03 -7.96
C PRO A 15 8.86 0.43 -8.70
N GLY A 16 8.72 0.62 -10.01
CA GLY A 16 9.81 1.02 -10.90
C GLY A 16 10.66 -0.12 -11.48
N LEU A 17 10.60 -1.36 -10.96
CA LEU A 17 11.38 -2.48 -11.51
C LEU A 17 11.01 -2.82 -12.96
N GLY A 18 9.74 -2.67 -13.33
CA GLY A 18 9.31 -2.81 -14.72
C GLY A 18 10.10 -1.89 -15.65
N HIS A 19 10.26 -0.61 -15.29
CA HIS A 19 11.03 0.36 -16.08
C HIS A 19 12.54 0.09 -16.06
N PHE A 20 13.08 -0.44 -14.96
CA PHE A 20 14.47 -0.90 -14.92
C PHE A 20 14.72 -2.03 -15.92
N SER A 21 13.78 -2.98 -16.05
CA SER A 21 13.88 -4.11 -16.99
C SER A 21 13.83 -3.69 -18.46
N VAL A 22 13.18 -2.56 -18.75
CA VAL A 22 13.10 -1.96 -20.09
C VAL A 22 14.33 -1.08 -20.40
N GLY A 23 15.15 -0.75 -19.40
CA GLY A 23 16.36 0.07 -19.56
C GLY A 23 16.18 1.54 -19.15
N GLU A 24 14.98 1.96 -18.75
CA GLU A 24 14.65 3.33 -18.33
C GLU A 24 15.01 3.59 -16.85
N ARG A 25 16.30 3.43 -16.47
CA ARG A 25 16.75 3.50 -15.07
C ARG A 25 16.37 4.80 -14.35
N GLY A 26 16.51 5.94 -15.04
CA GLY A 26 16.18 7.25 -14.45
C GLY A 26 14.68 7.45 -14.22
N ARG A 27 13.81 6.75 -14.96
CA ARG A 27 12.36 6.80 -14.74
C ARG A 27 11.94 5.83 -13.64
N GLY A 28 12.49 4.61 -13.67
CA GLY A 28 12.29 3.61 -12.62
C GLY A 28 12.67 4.15 -11.24
N GLY A 29 13.79 4.87 -11.12
CA GLY A 29 14.20 5.52 -9.86
C GLY A 29 13.19 6.56 -9.36
N ARG A 30 12.71 7.46 -10.23
CA ARG A 30 11.73 8.49 -9.85
C ARG A 30 10.39 7.89 -9.41
N ILE A 31 9.93 6.84 -10.09
CA ILE A 31 8.74 6.08 -9.70
C ILE A 31 8.92 5.50 -8.30
N LEU A 32 10.04 4.81 -8.06
CA LEU A 32 10.34 4.22 -6.76
C LEU A 32 10.38 5.28 -5.67
N SER A 33 11.09 6.39 -5.89
CA SER A 33 11.16 7.50 -4.93
C SER A 33 9.78 8.08 -4.62
N GLY A 34 8.95 8.36 -5.64
CA GLY A 34 7.60 8.88 -5.45
C GLY A 34 6.70 7.90 -4.69
N PHE A 35 6.80 6.61 -5.01
CA PHE A 35 6.10 5.56 -4.28
C PHE A 35 6.52 5.52 -2.80
N LEU A 36 7.83 5.50 -2.51
CA LEU A 36 8.32 5.42 -1.14
C LEU A 36 7.87 6.63 -0.33
N VAL A 37 7.93 7.83 -0.90
CA VAL A 37 7.43 9.05 -0.26
C VAL A 37 5.95 8.92 0.06
N LEU A 38 5.10 8.53 -0.89
CA LEU A 38 3.66 8.36 -0.65
C LEU A 38 3.38 7.29 0.42
N TRP A 39 4.02 6.13 0.28
CA TRP A 39 3.79 4.96 1.14
C TRP A 39 4.19 5.26 2.58
N PHE A 40 5.41 5.74 2.80
CA PHE A 40 5.89 6.05 4.15
C PHE A 40 5.20 7.27 4.75
N THR A 41 4.84 8.29 3.95
CA THR A 41 4.04 9.41 4.45
C THR A 41 2.68 8.92 4.95
N GLY A 42 2.03 8.00 4.21
CA GLY A 42 0.79 7.37 4.66
C GLY A 42 0.95 6.65 6.00
N LEU A 43 2.04 5.86 6.14
CA LEU A 43 2.35 5.15 7.39
C LEU A 43 2.68 6.10 8.55
N VAL A 44 3.36 7.21 8.31
CA VAL A 44 3.69 8.20 9.36
C VAL A 44 2.43 8.93 9.83
N ILE A 45 1.50 9.25 8.91
CA ILE A 45 0.26 9.96 9.25
C ILE A 45 -0.74 9.03 9.94
N GLY A 46 -0.99 7.84 9.40
CA GLY A 46 -2.05 6.94 9.87
C GLY A 46 -1.58 5.80 10.78
N GLY A 47 -0.26 5.57 10.89
CA GLY A 47 0.31 4.44 11.62
C GLY A 47 0.23 3.12 10.85
N LEU A 48 0.57 2.02 11.53
CA LEU A 48 0.58 0.66 10.96
C LEU A 48 -0.82 0.21 10.49
N GLY A 49 -1.87 0.64 11.20
CA GLY A 49 -3.25 0.39 10.81
C GLY A 49 -3.67 1.06 9.50
N SER A 50 -2.84 1.89 8.87
CA SER A 50 -3.15 2.42 7.52
C SER A 50 -3.20 1.32 6.46
N VAL A 51 -2.45 0.22 6.66
CA VAL A 51 -2.35 -0.87 5.69
C VAL A 51 -2.87 -2.14 6.33
N ARG A 52 -4.15 -2.43 6.10
CA ARG A 52 -4.81 -3.56 6.73
C ARG A 52 -5.85 -4.18 5.83
N SER A 53 -5.91 -5.51 5.81
CA SER A 53 -6.87 -6.27 4.99
C SER A 53 -8.18 -6.54 5.71
N TRP A 54 -8.22 -6.46 7.04
CA TRP A 54 -9.35 -6.90 7.86
C TRP A 54 -9.56 -6.07 9.13
N ASP A 55 -10.70 -5.42 9.26
CA ASP A 55 -11.22 -4.71 10.44
C ASP A 55 -11.46 -5.65 11.61
N PRO A 56 -10.74 -5.49 12.74
CA PRO A 56 -10.87 -6.36 13.87
C PRO A 56 -12.19 -6.07 14.60
N VAL A 57 -12.74 -7.11 15.20
CA VAL A 57 -14.06 -7.11 15.85
C VAL A 57 -14.19 -6.02 16.90
N TYR A 58 -13.10 -5.66 17.58
CA TYR A 58 -13.11 -4.67 18.65
C TYR A 58 -13.25 -3.22 18.15
N THR A 59 -13.06 -2.95 16.86
CA THR A 59 -13.24 -1.60 16.28
C THR A 59 -14.72 -1.26 16.10
N ASN A 60 -15.56 -2.25 15.86
CA ASN A 60 -17.01 -2.10 15.84
C ASN A 60 -17.66 -3.39 16.39
N PRO A 61 -17.88 -3.47 17.72
CA PRO A 61 -18.45 -4.65 18.35
C PRO A 61 -19.85 -5.01 17.82
N ALA A 62 -20.59 -4.01 17.32
CA ALA A 62 -21.95 -4.18 16.80
C ALA A 62 -22.00 -4.77 15.38
N GLN A 63 -20.97 -4.54 14.56
CA GLN A 63 -20.93 -5.02 13.17
C GLN A 63 -19.96 -6.19 12.94
N GLY A 64 -19.16 -6.56 13.94
CA GLY A 64 -18.16 -7.61 13.81
C GLY A 64 -16.99 -7.21 12.90
N GLY A 65 -16.08 -8.16 12.66
CA GLY A 65 -14.93 -7.93 11.79
C GLY A 65 -15.33 -7.94 10.33
N LYS A 66 -14.80 -7.01 9.53
CA LYS A 66 -15.11 -6.88 8.10
C LYS A 66 -13.86 -6.74 7.24
N ARG A 67 -13.94 -7.13 5.96
CA ARG A 67 -12.85 -6.86 5.00
C ARG A 67 -12.70 -5.36 4.77
N ASN A 68 -11.46 -4.88 4.84
CA ASN A 68 -11.17 -3.51 4.44
C ASN A 68 -11.07 -3.44 2.91
N LEU A 69 -12.04 -2.77 2.28
CA LEU A 69 -12.10 -2.61 0.82
C LEU A 69 -10.93 -1.78 0.27
N TRP A 70 -10.39 -0.85 1.07
CA TRP A 70 -9.23 -0.05 0.68
C TRP A 70 -7.99 -0.91 0.43
N PHE A 71 -7.91 -2.10 1.04
CA PHE A 71 -6.80 -3.01 0.82
C PHE A 71 -6.70 -3.49 -0.63
N ILE A 72 -7.79 -3.49 -1.40
CA ILE A 72 -7.78 -3.84 -2.83
C ILE A 72 -6.86 -2.88 -3.61
N ALA A 73 -6.94 -1.57 -3.30
CA ALA A 73 -6.08 -0.56 -3.89
C ALA A 73 -4.64 -0.68 -3.36
N GLN A 74 -4.47 -0.91 -2.06
CA GLN A 74 -3.17 -1.06 -1.42
C GLN A 74 -2.39 -2.28 -1.93
N ALA A 75 -3.08 -3.40 -2.24
CA ALA A 75 -2.49 -4.60 -2.80
C ALA A 75 -1.75 -4.34 -4.14
N GLY A 76 -2.13 -3.27 -4.86
CA GLY A 76 -1.41 -2.79 -6.04
C GLY A 76 0.05 -2.38 -5.77
N ALA A 77 0.42 -2.10 -4.51
CA ALA A 77 1.80 -1.83 -4.11
C ALA A 77 2.70 -3.06 -4.14
N GLY A 78 2.11 -4.25 -4.33
CA GLY A 78 2.83 -5.51 -4.42
C GLY A 78 3.02 -6.20 -3.06
N PRO A 79 4.04 -7.08 -2.94
CA PRO A 79 4.29 -7.87 -1.73
C PRO A 79 4.44 -7.04 -0.45
N ILE A 80 4.90 -5.79 -0.56
CA ILE A 80 5.04 -4.89 0.58
C ILE A 80 3.70 -4.65 1.30
N ALA A 81 2.59 -4.50 0.57
CA ALA A 81 1.27 -4.29 1.18
C ALA A 81 0.82 -5.49 2.02
N PHE A 82 1.07 -6.70 1.53
CA PHE A 82 0.79 -7.94 2.26
C PHE A 82 1.69 -8.10 3.47
N GLY A 83 2.97 -7.72 3.35
CA GLY A 83 3.91 -7.68 4.47
C GLY A 83 3.42 -6.75 5.59
N PHE A 84 3.05 -5.51 5.26
CA PHE A 84 2.52 -4.56 6.24
C PHE A 84 1.18 -4.99 6.83
N ALA A 85 0.26 -5.54 6.03
CA ALA A 85 -1.00 -6.08 6.56
C ALA A 85 -0.78 -7.28 7.50
N ALA A 86 0.22 -8.13 7.21
CA ALA A 86 0.60 -9.22 8.09
C ALA A 86 1.23 -8.71 9.39
N LEU A 87 2.04 -7.64 9.32
CA LEU A 87 2.61 -6.96 10.49
C LEU A 87 1.51 -6.34 11.36
N ASP A 88 0.57 -5.57 10.79
CA ASP A 88 -0.59 -5.02 11.50
C ASP A 88 -1.38 -6.14 12.20
N ALA A 89 -1.70 -7.21 11.48
CA ALA A 89 -2.43 -8.33 12.04
C ALA A 89 -1.65 -9.07 13.15
N ALA A 90 -0.33 -9.19 13.04
CA ALA A 90 0.51 -9.79 14.08
C ALA A 90 0.56 -8.92 15.34
N VAL A 91 0.70 -7.61 15.17
CA VAL A 91 0.67 -6.62 16.26
C VAL A 91 -0.67 -6.66 16.99
N ILE A 92 -1.78 -6.70 16.25
CA ILE A 92 -3.13 -6.81 16.83
C ILE A 92 -3.31 -8.13 17.59
N ARG A 93 -2.85 -9.26 17.04
CA ARG A 93 -2.97 -10.56 17.73
C ARG A 93 -2.12 -10.63 19.00
N GLY A 94 -0.98 -9.95 19.04
CA GLY A 94 -0.10 -9.90 20.20
C GLY A 94 -0.54 -8.92 21.29
N SER A 95 -1.55 -8.11 21.03
CA SER A 95 -1.96 -7.03 21.94
C SER A 95 -2.94 -7.45 23.04
N GLY A 96 -2.62 -7.05 24.28
CA GLY A 96 -3.49 -7.20 25.43
C GLY A 96 -4.62 -6.16 25.46
N PRO A 97 -5.62 -6.30 26.36
CA PRO A 97 -6.68 -5.31 26.56
C PRO A 97 -6.16 -3.90 26.90
N GLU A 98 -5.01 -3.80 27.55
CA GLU A 98 -4.35 -2.57 27.99
C GLU A 98 -3.78 -1.70 26.87
N ASP A 99 -3.52 -2.28 25.69
CA ASP A 99 -2.98 -1.55 24.52
C ASP A 99 -4.10 -0.96 23.64
N ARG A 100 -5.36 -1.11 24.07
CA ARG A 100 -6.54 -0.67 23.35
C ARG A 100 -7.07 0.61 23.97
N ILE A 101 -7.13 1.66 23.16
CA ILE A 101 -7.73 2.93 23.54
C ILE A 101 -9.20 2.85 23.17
N GLU A 102 -10.06 3.01 24.17
CA GLU A 102 -11.51 3.10 23.97
C GLU A 102 -11.84 4.44 23.29
N ILE A 103 -12.64 4.37 22.23
CA ILE A 103 -13.05 5.52 21.44
C ILE A 103 -14.56 5.46 21.26
N THR A 104 -15.23 6.57 21.53
CA THR A 104 -16.62 6.77 21.12
C THR A 104 -16.66 7.04 19.61
N LEU A 105 -17.28 6.13 18.85
CA LEU A 105 -17.54 6.32 17.43
C LEU A 105 -18.62 7.40 17.22
N HIS A 106 -18.73 7.90 15.98
CA HIS A 106 -19.73 8.88 15.58
C HIS A 106 -21.18 8.41 15.84
N ASP A 107 -21.41 7.09 15.82
CA ASP A 107 -22.70 6.44 16.12
C ASP A 107 -22.96 6.28 17.64
N GLN A 108 -22.16 6.95 18.48
CA GLN A 108 -22.15 6.81 19.95
C GLN A 108 -21.91 5.39 20.48
N SER A 109 -21.57 4.45 19.61
CA SER A 109 -21.09 3.13 20.00
C SER A 109 -19.64 3.20 20.48
N THR A 110 -19.34 2.42 21.51
CA THR A 110 -18.01 2.32 22.06
C THR A 110 -17.20 1.31 21.23
N GLY A 111 -16.13 1.77 20.59
CA GLY A 111 -15.16 0.93 19.90
C GLY A 111 -13.79 1.07 20.53
N SER A 112 -12.83 0.28 20.08
CA SER A 112 -11.44 0.44 20.50
C SER A 112 -10.49 0.52 19.31
N ALA A 113 -9.47 1.37 19.41
CA ALA A 113 -8.35 1.39 18.48
C ALA A 113 -7.06 1.00 19.18
N TYR A 114 -6.15 0.50 18.37
CA TYR A 114 -4.83 0.14 18.82
C TYR A 114 -3.96 1.40 19.00
N ARG A 115 -3.16 1.46 20.07
CA ARG A 115 -2.33 2.62 20.43
C ARG A 115 -1.36 3.07 19.33
N HIS A 116 -0.91 2.14 18.47
CA HIS A 116 0.03 2.40 17.38
C HIS A 116 -0.64 2.71 16.04
N THR A 117 -1.96 2.91 16.04
CA THR A 117 -2.75 3.31 14.88
C THR A 117 -3.33 4.69 15.14
N ALA A 118 -3.29 5.58 14.14
CA ALA A 118 -3.93 6.87 14.26
C ALA A 118 -5.46 6.70 14.39
N ILE A 119 -6.14 7.68 14.96
CA ILE A 119 -7.59 7.66 15.19
C ILE A 119 -8.24 8.77 14.38
N GLY A 120 -9.45 8.52 13.85
CA GLY A 120 -10.21 9.49 13.08
C GLY A 120 -9.56 9.84 11.74
N HIS A 121 -9.67 11.10 11.32
CA HIS A 121 -9.26 11.57 9.99
C HIS A 121 -7.81 11.21 9.61
N ASN A 122 -6.89 11.19 10.58
CA ASN A 122 -5.48 10.86 10.30
C ASN A 122 -5.33 9.41 9.82
N ALA A 123 -6.11 8.47 10.37
CA ALA A 123 -6.13 7.07 9.94
C ALA A 123 -6.67 6.93 8.51
N ASP A 124 -7.71 7.70 8.19
CA ASP A 124 -8.30 7.72 6.85
C ASP A 124 -7.31 8.29 5.82
N PHE A 125 -6.63 9.39 6.14
CA PHE A 125 -5.58 9.93 5.27
C PHE A 125 -4.44 8.95 5.08
N GLY A 126 -3.95 8.28 6.13
CA GLY A 126 -2.91 7.27 5.98
C GLY A 126 -3.33 6.12 5.06
N THR A 127 -4.56 5.64 5.21
CA THR A 127 -5.17 4.59 4.36
C THR A 127 -5.23 5.03 2.90
N LEU A 128 -5.69 6.26 2.65
CA LEU A 128 -5.80 6.84 1.31
C LEU A 128 -4.43 7.02 0.64
N PHE A 129 -3.41 7.49 1.37
CA PHE A 129 -2.05 7.62 0.83
C PHE A 129 -1.48 6.26 0.42
N CYS A 130 -1.64 5.23 1.25
CA CYS A 130 -1.18 3.88 0.93
C CYS A 130 -1.98 3.28 -0.24
N ALA A 131 -3.28 3.56 -0.33
CA ALA A 131 -4.12 3.12 -1.44
C ALA A 131 -3.71 3.78 -2.77
N LEU A 132 -3.46 5.09 -2.75
CA LEU A 132 -2.96 5.84 -3.91
C LEU A 132 -1.60 5.33 -4.38
N ALA A 133 -0.68 5.06 -3.44
CA ALA A 133 0.62 4.47 -3.74
C ALA A 133 0.47 3.12 -4.48
N GLY A 134 -0.45 2.27 -4.01
CA GLY A 134 -0.72 0.97 -4.64
C GLY A 134 -1.34 1.10 -6.03
N LEU A 135 -2.32 2.00 -6.23
CA LEU A 135 -2.91 2.26 -7.54
C LEU A 135 -1.91 2.88 -8.51
N MET A 136 -1.04 3.79 -8.04
CA MET A 136 0.04 4.35 -8.84
C MET A 136 1.03 3.27 -9.26
N ASN A 137 1.42 2.36 -8.37
CA ASN A 137 2.28 1.25 -8.74
C ASN A 137 1.65 0.37 -9.82
N PHE A 138 0.37 0.03 -9.66
CA PHE A 138 -0.36 -0.77 -10.65
C PHE A 138 -0.41 -0.08 -12.03
N ALA A 139 -0.71 1.22 -12.07
CA ALA A 139 -0.72 2.01 -13.31
C ALA A 139 0.66 2.04 -13.98
N VAL A 140 1.72 2.20 -13.19
CA VAL A 140 3.09 2.21 -13.70
C VAL A 140 3.54 0.83 -14.19
N ALA A 141 3.15 -0.25 -13.51
CA ALA A 141 3.40 -1.60 -14.00
C ALA A 141 2.75 -1.83 -15.37
N LEU A 142 1.51 -1.37 -15.56
CA LEU A 142 0.82 -1.42 -16.85
C LEU A 142 1.53 -0.60 -17.93
N ASP A 143 2.03 0.61 -17.59
CA ASP A 143 2.84 1.41 -18.51
C ASP A 143 4.11 0.65 -18.91
N ALA A 144 4.84 0.07 -17.96
CA ALA A 144 6.04 -0.73 -18.24
C ALA A 144 5.76 -1.92 -19.18
N GLY A 145 4.62 -2.59 -19.01
CA GLY A 145 4.18 -3.70 -19.88
C GLY A 145 3.91 -3.29 -21.33
N ARG A 146 3.60 -2.01 -21.59
CA ARG A 146 3.33 -1.47 -22.93
C ARG A 146 4.55 -0.85 -23.61
N ARG A 147 5.71 -0.76 -22.93
CA ARG A 147 6.90 -0.05 -23.43
C ARG A 147 7.67 -0.85 -24.49
N PRO A 148 8.08 -0.20 -25.61
CA PRO A 148 9.02 -0.78 -26.57
C PRO A 148 10.42 -0.92 -25.94
N VAL A 149 11.20 -1.91 -26.40
CA VAL A 149 12.61 -2.05 -26.01
C VAL A 149 13.38 -0.85 -26.57
N ALA A 150 14.09 -0.12 -25.72
CA ALA A 150 15.04 0.88 -26.20
C ALA A 150 16.17 0.13 -26.93
N ASP A 151 16.19 0.23 -28.25
CA ASP A 151 17.20 -0.41 -29.07
C ASP A 151 18.56 0.23 -28.75
N ARG A 152 19.42 -0.49 -28.03
CA ARG A 152 20.73 0.01 -27.57
C ARG A 152 21.77 0.01 -28.69
N ARG A 153 21.36 -0.16 -29.95
CA ARG A 153 22.19 -0.10 -31.16
C ARG A 153 22.05 1.25 -31.85
N GLY A 154 22.74 2.27 -31.35
CA GLY A 154 22.77 3.58 -32.00
C GLY A 154 23.73 4.59 -31.37
N ARG A 155 24.69 4.15 -30.55
CA ARG A 155 25.68 5.02 -29.93
C ARG A 155 27.08 4.54 -30.28
N ASP A 156 27.36 4.58 -31.58
CA ASP A 156 28.71 4.57 -32.19
C ASP A 156 28.58 5.28 -33.55
N ARG A 157 28.40 6.61 -33.50
CA ARG A 157 28.71 7.55 -34.57
C ARG A 157 29.17 8.86 -33.94
#